data_AF-A0A934ZZX2-F1
#
_entry.id   AF-A0A934ZZX2-F1
#
_cell.length_a   1.000
_cell.length_b   1.000
_cell.length_c   1.000
_cell.angle_alpha   90.00
_cell.angle_beta   90.00
_cell.angle_gamma   90.00
#
_symmetry.space_group_name_H-M   'P 1'
#
loop_
_entity.id
_entity.type
_entity.pdbx_description
1 polymer ?
#
loop_
_entity_poly.entity_id
_entity_poly.type
_entity_poly.pdbx_seq_one_letter_code
_entity_poly.pdbx_strand_id
1 'polypeptide(L)'
;MPHRSIVASVCGLLVSAFVTSGCTSRGADEMDWARAALARNPALEIIAVDEKAGVFTVKLVASGEVKTLALAALVAGPVTEPVATATTPATEEPLVAAAAASDEPALAAAATASDASAEPTVANDAAGTLLSGPGYSITRSAASGGAAARSEPLAPPEAVRVPTRAEPIICQGQRFMRIDGQTIATTGNAIVAEDGCDLHITNSRISAGGVAITVRNARIHVTNSTIAGQLASLEAAGSAEVYSTRSTFEGITKRFDEAVVNDLGGSVFR
;
A
#
# COMPACT_ATOMS: atom_id res chain seq x y z
N MET A 1 38.44 0.91 -59.44
CA MET A 1 37.47 1.49 -60.38
C MET A 1 36.07 1.17 -59.88
N PRO A 2 35.17 2.16 -59.87
CA PRO A 2 33.94 2.15 -59.07
C PRO A 2 32.78 1.53 -59.84
N HIS A 3 31.81 0.93 -59.14
CA HIS A 3 30.41 1.07 -59.52
C HIS A 3 29.45 0.61 -58.43
N ARG A 4 28.36 1.39 -58.33
CA ARG A 4 27.03 1.09 -57.75
C ARG A 4 26.85 1.43 -56.28
N SER A 5 25.75 2.03 -55.84
CA SER A 5 24.60 2.64 -56.53
C SER A 5 23.90 3.50 -55.49
N ILE A 6 23.59 4.75 -55.85
CA ILE A 6 22.74 5.64 -55.08
C ILE A 6 21.30 5.18 -55.32
N VAL A 7 20.66 4.62 -54.29
CA VAL A 7 19.21 4.45 -54.27
C VAL A 7 18.66 5.51 -53.33
N ALA A 8 18.11 6.56 -53.94
CA ALA A 8 17.31 7.56 -53.27
C ALA A 8 16.03 6.88 -52.75
N SER A 9 15.95 6.65 -51.44
CA SER A 9 14.72 6.21 -50.80
C SER A 9 13.90 7.44 -50.43
N VAL A 10 12.74 7.50 -51.07
CA VAL A 10 11.74 8.56 -51.04
C VAL A 10 11.32 8.87 -49.60
N CYS A 11 11.45 10.15 -49.25
CA CYS A 11 10.89 10.77 -48.07
C CYS A 11 9.36 10.81 -48.22
N GLY A 12 8.69 9.78 -47.72
CA GLY A 12 7.24 9.70 -47.63
C GLY A 12 6.75 10.33 -46.34
N LEU A 13 6.29 11.57 -46.44
CA LEU A 13 5.48 12.27 -45.44
C LEU A 13 4.23 11.43 -45.11
N LEU A 14 4.26 10.70 -44.00
CA LEU A 14 3.09 10.09 -43.38
C LEU A 14 2.74 10.90 -42.13
N VAL A 15 1.86 11.88 -42.33
CA VAL A 15 1.13 12.58 -41.29
C VAL A 15 0.29 11.54 -40.54
N SER A 16 0.82 11.04 -39.43
CA SER A 16 0.06 10.21 -38.51
C SER A 16 -0.80 11.12 -37.64
N ALA A 17 -2.04 11.34 -38.09
CA ALA A 17 -3.12 11.79 -37.23
C ALA A 17 -3.34 10.70 -36.17
N PHE A 18 -2.75 10.88 -34.98
CA PHE A 18 -3.12 10.11 -33.80
C PHE A 18 -4.54 10.52 -33.42
N VAL A 19 -5.48 9.70 -33.86
CA VAL A 19 -6.87 9.69 -33.41
C VAL A 19 -6.87 9.58 -31.89
N THR A 20 -7.34 10.61 -31.22
CA THR A 20 -7.71 10.60 -29.80
C THR A 20 -8.97 9.74 -29.62
N SER A 21 -8.81 8.42 -29.68
CA SER A 21 -9.83 7.44 -29.30
C SER A 21 -9.32 6.66 -28.10
N GLY A 22 -9.79 7.00 -26.90
CA GLY A 22 -9.36 6.28 -25.70
C GLY A 22 -9.96 6.75 -24.38
N CYS A 23 -11.24 7.15 -24.34
CA CYS A 23 -11.96 7.40 -23.07
C CYS A 23 -13.37 6.78 -23.04
N THR A 24 -13.63 5.69 -23.78
CA THR A 24 -14.97 5.04 -23.78
C THR A 24 -15.00 3.59 -23.30
N SER A 25 -13.86 2.92 -23.10
CA SER A 25 -13.86 1.51 -22.66
C SER A 25 -14.11 1.32 -21.17
N ARG A 26 -13.84 2.34 -20.34
CA ARG A 26 -13.92 2.22 -18.88
C ARG A 26 -15.33 1.84 -18.38
N GLY A 27 -16.38 2.39 -19.00
CA GLY A 27 -17.76 2.07 -18.60
C GLY A 27 -18.24 0.68 -19.05
N ALA A 28 -17.72 0.15 -20.16
CA ALA A 28 -18.07 -1.18 -20.64
C ALA A 28 -17.48 -2.27 -19.74
N ASP A 29 -16.20 -2.12 -19.37
CA ASP A 29 -15.51 -3.06 -18.49
C ASP A 29 -16.13 -3.09 -17.07
N GLU A 30 -16.59 -1.94 -16.58
CA GLU A 30 -17.25 -1.83 -15.27
C GLU A 30 -18.62 -2.52 -15.22
N MET A 31 -19.43 -2.44 -16.29
CA MET A 31 -20.73 -3.13 -16.35
C MET A 31 -20.58 -4.65 -16.41
N ASP A 32 -19.58 -5.16 -17.14
CA ASP A 32 -19.30 -6.59 -17.20
C ASP A 32 -18.79 -7.12 -15.85
N TRP A 33 -17.94 -6.36 -15.16
CA TRP A 33 -17.53 -6.68 -13.79
C TRP A 33 -18.74 -6.73 -12.83
N ALA A 34 -19.63 -5.73 -12.87
CA ALA A 34 -20.79 -5.66 -11.99
C ALA A 34 -21.78 -6.81 -12.23
N ARG A 35 -22.01 -7.16 -13.51
CA ARG A 35 -22.81 -8.33 -13.90
C ARG A 35 -22.21 -9.63 -13.34
N ALA A 36 -20.89 -9.81 -13.47
CA ALA A 36 -20.19 -10.98 -12.93
C ALA A 36 -20.22 -11.04 -11.39
N ALA A 37 -20.13 -9.89 -10.72
CA ALA A 37 -20.22 -9.81 -9.25
C ALA A 37 -21.63 -10.17 -8.75
N LEU A 38 -22.69 -9.61 -9.35
CA LEU A 38 -24.07 -9.93 -9.00
C LEU A 38 -24.40 -11.41 -9.25
N ALA A 39 -23.91 -11.99 -10.34
CA ALA A 39 -24.12 -13.41 -10.68
C ALA A 39 -23.50 -14.38 -9.66
N ARG A 40 -22.53 -13.94 -8.84
CA ARG A 40 -21.95 -14.77 -7.76
C ARG A 40 -22.84 -14.86 -6.52
N ASN A 41 -23.90 -14.04 -6.43
CA ASN A 41 -24.83 -14.08 -5.30
C ASN A 41 -26.09 -14.90 -5.64
N PRO A 42 -26.23 -16.14 -5.13
CA PRO A 42 -27.38 -17.00 -5.44
C PRO A 42 -28.72 -16.48 -4.89
N ALA A 43 -28.70 -15.47 -4.02
CA ALA A 43 -29.91 -14.85 -3.49
C ALA A 43 -30.55 -13.82 -4.45
N LEU A 44 -29.85 -13.43 -5.52
CA LEU A 44 -30.28 -12.42 -6.48
C LEU A 44 -30.37 -13.01 -7.90
N GLU A 45 -31.43 -12.66 -8.62
CA GLU A 45 -31.62 -12.99 -10.03
C GLU A 45 -31.69 -11.69 -10.84
N ILE A 46 -30.82 -11.52 -11.83
CA ILE A 46 -30.81 -10.33 -12.70
C ILE A 46 -31.94 -10.48 -13.72
N ILE A 47 -32.93 -9.57 -13.70
CA ILE A 47 -34.07 -9.58 -14.63
C ILE A 47 -33.85 -8.64 -15.82
N ALA A 48 -33.20 -7.49 -15.59
CA ALA A 48 -32.91 -6.52 -16.64
C ALA A 48 -31.62 -5.76 -16.35
N VAL A 49 -30.97 -5.30 -17.42
CA VAL A 49 -29.78 -4.44 -17.36
C VAL A 49 -30.00 -3.28 -18.32
N ASP A 50 -29.89 -2.06 -17.81
CA ASP A 50 -29.86 -0.84 -18.61
C ASP A 50 -28.42 -0.31 -18.65
N GLU A 51 -27.72 -0.61 -19.74
CA GLU A 51 -26.31 -0.22 -19.93
C GLU A 51 -26.13 1.28 -20.11
N LYS A 52 -27.15 2.00 -20.59
CA LYS A 52 -27.08 3.46 -20.76
C LYS A 52 -27.25 4.18 -19.43
N ALA A 53 -28.14 3.68 -18.58
CA ALA A 53 -28.36 4.23 -17.25
C ALA A 53 -27.36 3.69 -16.21
N GLY A 54 -26.66 2.58 -16.51
CA GLY A 54 -25.79 1.89 -15.56
C GLY A 54 -26.60 1.28 -14.41
N VAL A 55 -27.72 0.64 -14.71
CA VAL A 55 -28.69 0.16 -13.72
C VAL A 55 -29.00 -1.32 -13.92
N PHE A 56 -29.07 -2.06 -12.81
CA PHE A 56 -29.44 -3.47 -12.76
C PHE A 56 -30.78 -3.62 -12.03
N THR A 57 -31.73 -4.30 -12.66
CA THR A 57 -32.96 -4.72 -11.99
C THR A 57 -32.79 -6.16 -11.53
N VAL A 58 -32.72 -6.35 -10.22
CA VAL A 58 -32.52 -7.67 -9.59
C VAL A 58 -33.76 -8.08 -8.81
N LYS A 59 -34.08 -9.36 -8.81
CA LYS A 59 -35.13 -9.95 -7.98
C LYS A 59 -34.49 -10.79 -6.88
N LEU A 60 -34.93 -10.59 -5.65
CA LEU A 60 -34.52 -11.43 -4.53
C LEU A 60 -35.23 -12.78 -4.65
N VAL A 61 -34.48 -13.87 -4.73
CA VAL A 61 -35.03 -15.23 -4.94
C VAL A 61 -35.94 -15.65 -3.78
N ALA A 62 -35.60 -15.26 -2.55
CA ALA A 62 -36.35 -15.65 -1.36
C ALA A 62 -37.73 -14.97 -1.24
N SER A 63 -37.84 -13.69 -1.62
CA SER A 63 -39.07 -12.90 -1.45
C SER A 63 -39.83 -12.63 -2.74
N GLY A 64 -39.17 -12.76 -3.90
CA GLY A 64 -39.68 -12.30 -5.18
C GLY A 64 -39.67 -10.77 -5.33
N GLU A 65 -39.13 -10.03 -4.37
CA GLU A 65 -39.05 -8.57 -4.41
C GLU A 65 -38.07 -8.11 -5.50
N VAL A 66 -38.50 -7.16 -6.35
CA VAL A 66 -37.67 -6.59 -7.40
C VAL A 66 -37.08 -5.27 -6.93
N LYS A 67 -35.76 -5.12 -7.04
CA LYS A 67 -35.00 -3.93 -6.68
C LYS A 67 -34.17 -3.44 -7.86
N THR A 68 -33.98 -2.13 -7.90
CA THR A 68 -33.18 -1.44 -8.90
C THR A 68 -31.88 -0.98 -8.24
N LEU A 69 -30.74 -1.43 -8.75
CA LEU A 69 -29.40 -1.14 -8.24
C LEU A 69 -28.63 -0.34 -9.28
N ALA A 70 -28.17 0.85 -8.93
CA ALA A 70 -27.26 1.62 -9.78
C ALA A 70 -25.82 1.09 -9.65
N LEU A 71 -25.04 1.14 -10.74
CA LEU A 71 -23.63 0.74 -10.77
C LEU A 71 -22.82 1.43 -9.66
N ALA A 72 -23.08 2.72 -9.42
CA ALA A 72 -22.43 3.50 -8.36
C ALA A 72 -22.76 3.02 -6.93
N ALA A 73 -23.85 2.28 -6.74
CA ALA A 73 -24.21 1.69 -5.44
C ALA A 73 -23.58 0.30 -5.25
N LEU A 74 -23.05 -0.32 -6.31
CA LEU A 74 -22.33 -1.60 -6.26
C LEU A 74 -20.85 -1.35 -5.92
N VAL A 75 -20.59 -0.67 -4.79
CA VAL A 75 -19.22 -0.50 -4.31
C VAL A 75 -18.84 -1.72 -3.49
N ALA A 76 -17.74 -2.38 -3.85
CA ALA A 76 -17.15 -3.51 -3.11
C ALA A 76 -16.47 -3.06 -1.79
N GLY A 77 -17.10 -2.15 -1.05
CA GLY A 77 -16.68 -1.74 0.27
C GLY A 77 -17.27 -2.67 1.34
N PRO A 78 -16.65 -2.76 2.54
CA PRO A 78 -17.31 -3.38 3.69
C PRO A 78 -18.67 -2.72 3.88
N VAL A 79 -19.71 -3.54 4.01
CA VAL A 79 -21.09 -3.11 4.25
C VAL A 79 -21.10 -2.33 5.55
N THR A 80 -20.92 -1.03 5.44
CA THR A 80 -21.18 -0.11 6.53
C THR A 80 -22.69 0.05 6.51
N GLU A 81 -23.35 -0.38 7.58
CA GLU A 81 -24.80 -0.33 7.69
C GLU A 81 -25.30 1.07 7.27
N PRO A 82 -26.34 1.14 6.43
CA PRO A 82 -26.85 2.42 5.96
C PRO A 82 -27.37 3.23 7.15
N VAL A 83 -26.68 4.32 7.47
CA VAL A 83 -27.23 5.39 8.30
C VAL A 83 -28.42 5.94 7.54
N ALA A 84 -29.63 5.71 8.07
CA ALA A 84 -30.86 6.22 7.53
C ALA A 84 -30.84 7.76 7.55
N THR A 85 -30.47 8.39 6.43
CA THR A 85 -30.75 9.80 6.20
C THR A 85 -32.23 9.93 5.89
N ALA A 86 -33.00 10.24 6.93
CA ALA A 86 -34.37 10.72 6.79
C ALA A 86 -34.33 12.05 6.02
N THR A 87 -34.69 12.02 4.74
CA THR A 87 -34.98 13.21 3.96
C THR A 87 -36.27 13.83 4.48
N THR A 88 -36.14 14.88 5.29
CA THR A 88 -37.24 15.82 5.59
C THR A 88 -37.54 16.64 4.33
N PRO A 89 -38.79 16.74 3.87
CA PRO A 89 -39.14 17.61 2.76
C PRO A 89 -39.04 19.07 3.19
N ALA A 90 -38.30 19.86 2.40
CA ALA A 90 -38.17 21.30 2.55
C ALA A 90 -39.48 22.00 2.18
N THR A 91 -40.05 22.75 3.13
CA THR A 91 -41.02 23.81 2.87
C THR A 91 -40.26 25.08 2.48
N GLU A 92 -40.64 25.62 1.33
CA GLU A 92 -40.11 26.83 0.70
C GLU A 92 -40.71 28.11 1.33
N GLU A 93 -40.06 29.26 1.05
CA GLU A 93 -40.47 30.68 1.23
C GLU A 93 -39.99 31.46 2.49
N PRO A 94 -39.82 32.81 2.43
CA PRO A 94 -38.98 33.65 1.55
C PRO A 94 -37.99 34.59 2.31
N LEU A 95 -37.13 35.24 1.51
CA LEU A 95 -36.13 36.28 1.82
C LEU A 95 -36.56 37.36 2.84
N VAL A 96 -35.65 37.71 3.75
CA VAL A 96 -35.36 39.11 4.14
C VAL A 96 -33.85 39.27 4.43
N ALA A 97 -33.27 40.33 3.87
CA ALA A 97 -31.88 40.76 4.03
C ALA A 97 -31.69 41.66 5.27
N ALA A 98 -30.56 41.52 5.96
CA ALA A 98 -29.85 42.55 6.77
C ALA A 98 -28.56 41.90 7.32
N ALA A 99 -27.35 42.27 6.87
CA ALA A 99 -26.57 43.45 7.25
C ALA A 99 -26.03 43.44 8.70
N ALA A 100 -24.69 43.40 8.77
CA ALA A 100 -23.78 44.05 9.73
C ALA A 100 -23.35 43.35 11.05
N ALA A 101 -22.11 43.71 11.42
CA ALA A 101 -21.33 43.50 12.65
C ALA A 101 -20.69 42.09 12.81
N SER A 102 -19.37 41.93 12.67
CA SER A 102 -18.30 42.38 13.59
C SER A 102 -18.52 41.90 15.01
N ASP A 103 -17.83 40.81 15.39
CA ASP A 103 -17.28 40.67 16.73
C ASP A 103 -16.14 39.64 16.70
N GLU A 104 -14.93 40.18 16.79
CA GLU A 104 -13.72 39.53 17.25
C GLU A 104 -13.83 39.35 18.77
N PRO A 105 -13.54 38.16 19.32
CA PRO A 105 -12.85 38.18 20.59
C PRO A 105 -11.68 37.20 20.65
N ALA A 106 -10.54 37.80 20.98
CA ALA A 106 -9.73 37.46 22.14
C ALA A 106 -9.10 36.05 22.20
N LEU A 107 -7.80 36.07 21.89
CA LEU A 107 -6.73 35.40 22.63
C LEU A 107 -7.14 34.92 24.04
N ALA A 108 -7.19 33.60 24.22
CA ALA A 108 -7.06 32.97 25.53
C ALA A 108 -5.84 32.04 25.51
N ALA A 109 -4.76 32.55 26.09
CA ALA A 109 -3.62 31.76 26.49
C ALA A 109 -4.03 30.80 27.62
N ALA A 110 -3.81 29.50 27.42
CA ALA A 110 -3.76 28.53 28.50
C ALA A 110 -2.42 27.81 28.44
N ALA A 111 -1.51 28.26 29.30
CA ALA A 111 -0.32 27.54 29.68
C ALA A 111 -0.65 26.51 30.77
N THR A 112 0.26 25.53 30.91
CA THR A 112 0.53 24.65 32.07
C THR A 112 -0.16 23.28 32.15
N ALA A 113 0.62 22.24 31.79
CA ALA A 113 0.93 21.02 32.56
C ALA A 113 1.69 20.08 31.58
N SER A 114 3.02 20.03 31.52
CA SER A 114 3.95 19.48 32.51
C SER A 114 3.46 18.17 33.12
N ASP A 115 3.53 17.09 32.33
CA ASP A 115 3.58 15.73 32.85
C ASP A 115 4.96 15.15 32.51
N ALA A 116 5.76 15.04 33.56
CA ALA A 116 7.08 14.42 33.56
C ALA A 116 6.89 12.90 33.59
N SER A 117 6.82 12.29 32.41
CA SER A 117 6.91 10.83 32.30
C SER A 117 8.37 10.42 32.26
N ALA A 118 8.77 9.68 33.30
CA ALA A 118 10.13 9.31 33.64
C ALA A 118 10.91 8.63 32.50
N GLU A 119 12.15 9.08 32.30
CA GLU A 119 13.17 8.36 31.55
C GLU A 119 13.44 6.99 32.20
N PRO A 120 13.32 5.86 31.47
CA PRO A 120 13.88 4.60 31.93
C PRO A 120 15.39 4.64 31.74
N THR A 121 16.12 4.77 32.84
CA THR A 121 17.57 4.55 32.90
C THR A 121 17.85 3.06 32.71
N VAL A 122 18.28 2.68 31.51
CA VAL A 122 18.82 1.34 31.23
C VAL A 122 20.27 1.32 31.66
N ALA A 123 20.53 0.81 32.87
CA ALA A 123 21.86 0.43 33.31
C ALA A 123 22.33 -0.77 32.48
N ASN A 124 23.28 -0.53 31.56
CA ASN A 124 24.00 -1.58 30.87
C ASN A 124 25.13 -2.09 31.78
N ASP A 125 24.79 -3.01 32.68
CA ASP A 125 25.78 -3.85 33.35
C ASP A 125 26.22 -4.98 32.41
N ALA A 126 27.52 -5.06 32.17
CA ALA A 126 28.19 -6.03 31.31
C ALA A 126 28.22 -7.47 31.88
N ALA A 127 27.25 -7.82 32.72
CA ALA A 127 27.08 -9.15 33.28
C ALA A 127 25.59 -9.51 33.20
N GLY A 128 25.26 -10.38 32.25
CA GLY A 128 23.89 -10.73 31.90
C GLY A 128 23.02 -11.05 33.12
N THR A 129 22.04 -10.19 33.37
CA THR A 129 21.01 -10.41 34.39
C THR A 129 19.66 -10.53 33.70
N LEU A 130 19.03 -11.68 33.93
CA LEU A 130 17.73 -12.10 33.43
C LEU A 130 16.64 -11.37 34.21
N LEU A 131 15.70 -10.72 33.52
CA LEU A 131 14.46 -10.22 34.11
C LEU A 131 13.70 -11.38 34.76
N SER A 132 13.43 -11.26 36.07
CA SER A 132 12.64 -12.20 36.85
C SER A 132 11.38 -11.50 37.32
N GLY A 133 10.23 -11.89 36.78
CA GLY A 133 8.90 -11.46 37.23
C GLY A 133 8.08 -12.66 37.72
N PRO A 134 7.09 -12.46 38.62
CA PRO A 134 6.25 -13.53 39.13
C PRO A 134 5.40 -14.12 37.99
N GLY A 135 5.80 -15.29 37.49
CA GLY A 135 4.99 -16.12 36.59
C GLY A 135 5.72 -16.73 35.39
N TYR A 136 6.86 -16.19 34.95
CA TYR A 136 7.58 -16.73 33.77
C TYR A 136 9.09 -16.49 33.87
N SER A 137 9.88 -17.57 33.80
CA SER A 137 11.34 -17.51 33.66
C SER A 137 11.75 -17.85 32.23
N ILE A 138 12.33 -16.90 31.49
CA ILE A 138 12.95 -17.17 30.19
C ILE A 138 14.44 -17.39 30.43
N THR A 139 14.88 -18.64 30.62
CA THR A 139 16.31 -18.98 30.66
C THR A 139 16.88 -18.94 29.24
N ARG A 140 17.71 -17.95 28.94
CA ARG A 140 18.52 -17.95 27.72
C ARG A 140 19.67 -18.93 27.95
N SER A 141 19.63 -20.10 27.33
CA SER A 141 20.77 -21.02 27.32
C SER A 141 21.92 -20.37 26.56
N ALA A 142 22.83 -19.73 27.29
CA ALA A 142 24.12 -19.36 26.76
C ALA A 142 24.83 -20.66 26.37
N ALA A 143 25.03 -20.88 25.08
CA ALA A 143 25.87 -21.94 24.57
C ALA A 143 27.33 -21.61 24.88
N SER A 144 27.75 -21.81 26.13
CA SER A 144 29.14 -21.93 26.53
C SER A 144 29.63 -23.35 26.23
N GLY A 145 30.00 -23.58 24.97
CA GLY A 145 30.59 -24.82 24.49
C GLY A 145 32.00 -24.60 23.96
N GLY A 146 32.91 -24.13 24.81
CA GLY A 146 34.35 -24.23 24.56
C GLY A 146 34.80 -25.68 24.70
N ALA A 147 34.95 -26.38 23.58
CA ALA A 147 35.67 -27.64 23.50
C ALA A 147 36.62 -27.58 22.31
N ALA A 148 37.93 -27.63 22.60
CA ALA A 148 38.98 -27.80 21.63
C ALA A 148 38.83 -29.17 20.94
N ALA A 149 38.10 -29.21 19.83
CA ALA A 149 37.99 -30.36 18.97
C ALA A 149 38.69 -30.05 17.64
N ARG A 150 39.86 -30.70 17.49
CA ARG A 150 40.48 -31.20 16.26
C ARG A 150 39.91 -30.61 14.95
N SER A 151 40.72 -29.81 14.27
CA SER A 151 40.46 -29.23 12.95
C SER A 151 40.19 -30.32 11.88
N GLU A 152 38.97 -30.81 11.81
CA GLU A 152 38.43 -31.34 10.56
C GLU A 152 38.18 -30.16 9.61
N PRO A 153 38.46 -30.29 8.30
CA PRO A 153 38.07 -29.28 7.32
C PRO A 153 36.55 -29.21 7.32
N LEU A 154 36.00 -28.22 8.03
CA LEU A 154 34.59 -27.91 8.06
C LEU A 154 34.12 -27.78 6.61
N ALA A 155 33.28 -28.72 6.17
CA ALA A 155 32.58 -28.58 4.90
C ALA A 155 31.93 -27.19 4.87
N PRO A 156 32.05 -26.43 3.77
CA PRO A 156 31.48 -25.10 3.68
C PRO A 156 30.01 -25.17 4.08
N PRO A 157 29.52 -24.28 4.97
CA PRO A 157 28.14 -24.33 5.43
C PRO A 157 27.24 -24.37 4.20
N GLU A 158 26.40 -25.40 4.11
CA GLU A 158 25.44 -25.51 3.01
C GLU A 158 24.65 -24.21 2.97
N ALA A 159 24.82 -23.47 1.87
CA ALA A 159 24.13 -22.21 1.66
C ALA A 159 22.63 -22.48 1.76
N VAL A 160 22.02 -22.05 2.86
CA VAL A 160 20.57 -22.11 3.05
C VAL A 160 19.94 -21.41 1.86
N ARG A 161 19.34 -22.19 0.96
CA ARG A 161 18.70 -21.68 -0.24
C ARG A 161 17.44 -20.95 0.20
N VAL A 162 17.54 -19.63 0.33
CA VAL A 162 16.37 -18.77 0.52
C VAL A 162 15.43 -19.02 -0.65
N PRO A 163 14.16 -19.39 -0.41
CA PRO A 163 13.22 -19.63 -1.50
C PRO A 163 13.00 -18.33 -2.29
N THR A 164 13.39 -18.34 -3.56
CA THR A 164 13.19 -17.20 -4.45
C THR A 164 11.76 -17.23 -4.98
N ARG A 165 11.01 -16.14 -4.78
CA ARG A 165 9.69 -15.94 -5.36
C ARG A 165 9.78 -15.28 -6.73
N ALA A 166 8.96 -15.73 -7.66
CA ALA A 166 8.82 -15.07 -8.97
C ALA A 166 7.78 -13.93 -8.92
N GLU A 167 6.74 -14.08 -8.10
CA GLU A 167 5.62 -13.15 -8.04
C GLU A 167 5.78 -12.11 -6.92
N PRO A 168 5.41 -10.84 -7.18
CA PRO A 168 5.46 -9.78 -6.18
C PRO A 168 4.38 -9.97 -5.10
N ILE A 169 4.66 -9.49 -3.90
CA ILE A 169 3.64 -9.37 -2.84
C ILE A 169 2.86 -8.08 -3.09
N ILE A 170 1.54 -8.20 -3.24
CA ILE A 170 0.67 -7.08 -3.58
C ILE A 170 -0.18 -6.72 -2.36
N CYS A 171 -0.09 -5.47 -1.92
CA CYS A 171 -1.02 -4.85 -0.99
C CYS A 171 -1.82 -3.77 -1.69
N GLN A 172 -3.14 -3.91 -1.71
CA GLN A 172 -4.03 -3.05 -2.49
C GLN A 172 -5.30 -2.70 -1.70
N GLY A 173 -5.84 -1.53 -2.01
CA GLY A 173 -7.03 -0.98 -1.37
C GLY A 173 -6.73 -0.50 0.06
N GLN A 174 -7.78 -0.17 0.81
CA GLN A 174 -7.68 0.27 2.21
C GLN A 174 -7.45 -0.89 3.17
N ARG A 175 -6.40 -1.69 2.91
CA ARG A 175 -6.07 -2.88 3.70
C ARG A 175 -4.80 -2.63 4.50
N PHE A 176 -4.79 -3.16 5.71
CA PHE A 176 -3.59 -3.26 6.52
C PHE A 176 -2.86 -4.58 6.24
N MET A 177 -1.56 -4.51 5.96
CA MET A 177 -0.70 -5.67 5.78
C MET A 177 0.56 -5.54 6.65
N ARG A 178 1.05 -6.65 7.21
CA ARG A 178 2.28 -6.66 8.01
C ARG A 178 3.20 -7.79 7.59
N ILE A 179 4.47 -7.44 7.40
CA ILE A 179 5.59 -8.34 7.12
C ILE A 179 6.58 -8.18 8.26
N ASP A 180 6.78 -9.23 9.06
CA ASP A 180 7.65 -9.20 10.23
C ASP A 180 8.58 -10.41 10.25
N GLY A 181 9.89 -10.17 10.39
CA GLY A 181 10.90 -11.22 10.49
C GLY A 181 11.09 -12.06 9.21
N GLN A 182 10.65 -11.56 8.05
CA GLN A 182 10.70 -12.34 6.80
C GLN A 182 11.97 -12.05 6.00
N THR A 183 12.50 -13.09 5.34
CA THR A 183 13.53 -12.96 4.30
C THR A 183 12.88 -13.23 2.95
N ILE A 184 12.78 -12.21 2.11
CA ILE A 184 12.12 -12.26 0.81
C ILE A 184 13.16 -12.03 -0.27
N ALA A 185 13.31 -12.99 -1.17
CA ALA A 185 14.14 -12.86 -2.36
C ALA A 185 13.27 -13.01 -3.61
N THR A 186 13.32 -12.03 -4.52
CA THR A 186 12.60 -12.10 -5.80
C THR A 186 13.50 -11.74 -6.97
N THR A 187 13.22 -12.32 -8.14
CA THR A 187 13.92 -11.99 -9.39
C THR A 187 13.37 -10.73 -10.05
N GLY A 188 12.10 -10.40 -9.82
CA GLY A 188 11.44 -9.18 -10.29
C GLY A 188 11.27 -8.15 -9.18
N ASN A 189 10.11 -7.49 -9.15
CA ASN A 189 9.75 -6.62 -8.03
C ASN A 189 9.40 -7.47 -6.79
N ALA A 190 9.73 -7.00 -5.59
CA ALA A 190 9.42 -7.75 -4.37
C ALA A 190 8.05 -7.39 -3.79
N ILE A 191 7.77 -6.10 -3.60
CA ILE A 191 6.56 -5.62 -2.94
C ILE A 191 5.94 -4.46 -3.72
N VAL A 192 4.63 -4.50 -3.90
CA VAL A 192 3.82 -3.45 -4.54
C VAL A 192 2.70 -3.06 -3.58
N ALA A 193 2.66 -1.80 -3.15
CA ALA A 193 1.64 -1.24 -2.28
C ALA A 193 0.88 -0.11 -2.98
N GLU A 194 -0.42 -0.26 -3.14
CA GLU A 194 -1.25 0.63 -3.95
C GLU A 194 -2.60 0.94 -3.29
N ASP A 195 -3.26 2.01 -3.77
CA ASP A 195 -4.67 2.31 -3.54
C ASP A 195 -5.09 2.43 -2.06
N GLY A 196 -4.28 3.11 -1.26
CA GLY A 196 -4.56 3.39 0.15
C GLY A 196 -4.15 2.27 1.10
N CYS A 197 -3.33 1.31 0.66
CA CYS A 197 -2.81 0.26 1.53
C CYS A 197 -1.95 0.86 2.65
N ASP A 198 -2.06 0.28 3.86
CA ASP A 198 -1.16 0.52 4.98
C ASP A 198 -0.28 -0.71 5.22
N LEU A 199 1.01 -0.62 4.87
CA LEU A 199 1.96 -1.72 4.93
C LEU A 199 3.03 -1.48 6.00
N HIS A 200 3.16 -2.43 6.93
CA HIS A 200 4.21 -2.43 7.94
C HIS A 200 5.25 -3.51 7.65
N ILE A 201 6.52 -3.11 7.50
CA ILE A 201 7.68 -4.00 7.31
C ILE A 201 8.60 -3.84 8.51
N THR A 202 8.80 -4.92 9.27
CA THR A 202 9.62 -4.92 10.50
C THR A 202 10.60 -6.08 10.49
N ASN A 203 11.85 -5.85 10.95
CA ASN A 203 12.87 -6.89 11.14
C ASN A 203 13.08 -7.80 9.91
N SER A 204 12.89 -7.26 8.71
CA SER A 204 12.82 -8.06 7.48
C SER A 204 14.01 -7.78 6.56
N ARG A 205 14.35 -8.76 5.73
CA ARG A 205 15.37 -8.64 4.68
C ARG A 205 14.74 -8.89 3.33
N ILE A 206 14.75 -7.89 2.47
CA ILE A 206 14.13 -7.94 1.14
C ILE A 206 15.21 -7.69 0.10
N SER A 207 15.34 -8.61 -0.86
CA SER A 207 16.26 -8.50 -2.00
C SER A 207 15.50 -8.75 -3.31
N ALA A 208 15.53 -7.79 -4.23
CA ALA A 208 14.80 -7.84 -5.49
C ALA A 208 15.74 -7.65 -6.70
N GLY A 209 15.57 -8.45 -7.75
CA GLY A 209 16.21 -8.23 -9.04
C GLY A 209 15.61 -7.05 -9.83
N GLY A 210 14.43 -6.56 -9.43
CA GLY A 210 13.79 -5.35 -9.94
C GLY A 210 13.80 -4.21 -8.93
N VAL A 211 12.61 -3.65 -8.68
CA VAL A 211 12.37 -2.67 -7.62
C VAL A 211 11.96 -3.41 -6.34
N ALA A 212 12.61 -3.13 -5.22
CA ALA A 212 12.30 -3.84 -3.98
C ALA A 212 10.92 -3.44 -3.41
N ILE A 213 10.62 -2.14 -3.35
CA ILE A 213 9.32 -1.65 -2.89
C ILE A 213 8.80 -0.59 -3.87
N THR A 214 7.60 -0.81 -4.41
CA THR A 214 6.85 0.18 -5.19
C THR A 214 5.63 0.65 -4.39
N VAL A 215 5.45 1.98 -4.27
CA VAL A 215 4.41 2.62 -3.45
C VAL A 215 3.64 3.62 -4.29
N ARG A 216 2.32 3.46 -4.42
CA ARG A 216 1.45 4.37 -5.18
C ARG A 216 0.19 4.69 -4.38
N ASN A 217 0.03 5.94 -3.95
CA ASN A 217 -1.12 6.37 -3.13
C ASN A 217 -1.32 5.49 -1.88
N ALA A 218 -0.24 5.05 -1.23
CA ALA A 218 -0.25 4.13 -0.10
C ALA A 218 0.69 4.59 1.01
N ARG A 219 0.49 4.08 2.24
CA ARG A 219 1.32 4.36 3.40
C ARG A 219 2.17 3.15 3.75
N ILE A 220 3.48 3.36 3.97
CA ILE A 220 4.39 2.28 4.38
C ILE A 220 5.24 2.70 5.56
N HIS A 221 5.36 1.80 6.53
CA HIS A 221 6.28 1.90 7.67
C HIS A 221 7.36 0.82 7.56
N VAL A 222 8.63 1.23 7.45
CA VAL A 222 9.79 0.34 7.33
C VAL A 222 10.70 0.49 8.54
N THR A 223 10.72 -0.52 9.41
CA THR A 223 11.45 -0.49 10.68
C THR A 223 12.49 -1.61 10.76
N ASN A 224 13.73 -1.28 11.13
CA ASN A 224 14.80 -2.25 11.38
C ASN A 224 14.94 -3.30 10.26
N SER A 225 14.87 -2.85 9.00
CA SER A 225 14.83 -3.75 7.84
C SER A 225 15.91 -3.39 6.82
N THR A 226 16.32 -4.37 6.03
CA THR A 226 17.26 -4.17 4.91
C THR A 226 16.53 -4.39 3.60
N ILE A 227 16.50 -3.37 2.75
CA ILE A 227 15.76 -3.34 1.48
C ILE A 227 16.76 -3.14 0.35
N ALA A 228 16.94 -4.15 -0.50
CA ALA A 228 17.87 -4.10 -1.63
C ALA A 228 17.14 -4.35 -2.94
N GLY A 229 17.33 -3.48 -3.93
CA GLY A 229 16.76 -3.65 -5.27
C GLY A 229 17.76 -3.29 -6.36
N GLN A 230 17.90 -4.16 -7.36
CA GLN A 230 18.86 -3.95 -8.46
C GLN A 230 18.52 -2.73 -9.32
N LEU A 231 17.23 -2.43 -9.53
CA LEU A 231 16.79 -1.22 -10.26
C LEU A 231 16.56 -0.04 -9.32
N ALA A 232 15.93 -0.31 -8.17
CA ALA A 232 15.68 0.66 -7.11
C ALA A 232 15.35 -0.06 -5.80
N SER A 233 15.82 0.49 -4.67
CA SER A 233 15.42 0.01 -3.34
C SER A 233 13.99 0.46 -2.99
N LEU A 234 13.60 1.64 -3.45
CA LEU A 234 12.28 2.23 -3.20
C LEU A 234 11.85 3.08 -4.40
N GLU A 235 10.59 2.91 -4.83
CA GLU A 235 9.91 3.77 -5.79
C GLU A 235 8.59 4.25 -5.18
N ALA A 236 8.44 5.56 -4.94
CA ALA A 236 7.23 6.16 -4.40
C ALA A 236 6.63 7.16 -5.40
N ALA A 237 5.32 7.11 -5.63
CA ALA A 237 4.58 7.97 -6.57
C ALA A 237 3.17 8.31 -6.07
N GLY A 238 2.53 9.31 -6.69
CA GLY A 238 1.21 9.81 -6.28
C GLY A 238 1.24 10.39 -4.85
N SER A 239 0.23 10.09 -4.04
CA SER A 239 0.14 10.49 -2.63
C SER A 239 0.80 9.49 -1.65
N ALA A 240 1.87 8.82 -2.09
CA ALA A 240 2.55 7.83 -1.26
C ALA A 240 3.26 8.46 -0.04
N GLU A 241 3.11 7.84 1.12
CA GLU A 241 3.78 8.24 2.36
C GLU A 241 4.66 7.09 2.87
N VAL A 242 5.98 7.29 2.88
CA VAL A 242 6.94 6.28 3.35
C VAL A 242 7.61 6.77 4.62
N TYR A 243 7.52 5.99 5.69
CA TYR A 243 8.18 6.23 6.97
C TYR A 243 9.26 5.18 7.20
N SER A 244 10.49 5.60 7.43
CA SER A 244 11.60 4.70 7.71
C SER A 244 12.17 4.93 9.10
N THR A 245 12.59 3.87 9.78
CA THR A 245 13.29 3.95 11.06
C THR A 245 14.31 2.82 11.17
N ARG A 246 15.58 3.17 11.42
CA ARG A 246 16.67 2.20 11.60
C ARG A 246 16.78 1.17 10.46
N SER A 247 16.46 1.58 9.24
CA SER A 247 16.44 0.68 8.07
C SER A 247 17.55 1.01 7.08
N THR A 248 18.00 0.03 6.31
CA THR A 248 19.00 0.24 5.26
C THR A 248 18.36 0.01 3.90
N PHE A 249 18.50 0.97 2.99
CA PHE A 249 18.07 0.89 1.60
C PHE A 249 19.30 0.82 0.71
N GLU A 250 19.43 -0.25 -0.07
CA GLU A 250 20.54 -0.49 -0.98
C GLU A 250 20.05 -0.43 -2.43
N GLY A 251 20.46 0.62 -3.12
CA GLY A 251 20.01 0.95 -4.47
C GLY A 251 19.24 2.26 -4.51
N ILE A 252 18.98 2.72 -5.73
CA ILE A 252 18.39 4.04 -6.00
C ILE A 252 17.02 4.15 -5.30
N THR A 253 16.78 5.27 -4.62
CA THR A 253 15.44 5.66 -4.16
C THR A 253 14.85 6.67 -5.13
N LYS A 254 13.69 6.37 -5.69
CA LYS A 254 12.96 7.23 -6.63
C LYS A 254 11.69 7.76 -5.98
N ARG A 255 11.45 9.05 -6.17
CA ARG A 255 10.27 9.75 -5.67
C ARG A 255 9.67 10.56 -6.81
N PHE A 256 8.38 10.37 -7.03
CA PHE A 256 7.60 11.02 -8.08
C PHE A 256 6.40 11.75 -7.47
N ASP A 257 5.91 12.76 -8.18
CA ASP A 257 4.70 13.52 -7.83
C ASP A 257 4.76 14.11 -6.42
N GLU A 258 3.70 13.90 -5.63
CA GLU A 258 3.51 14.39 -4.26
C GLU A 258 4.02 13.41 -3.20
N ALA A 259 4.72 12.34 -3.61
CA ALA A 259 5.16 11.32 -2.67
C ALA A 259 6.12 11.89 -1.62
N VAL A 260 5.97 11.45 -0.37
CA VAL A 260 6.77 11.89 0.77
C VAL A 260 7.52 10.69 1.34
N VAL A 261 8.82 10.87 1.58
CA VAL A 261 9.67 9.89 2.25
C VAL A 261 10.24 10.55 3.50
N ASN A 262 9.83 10.06 4.66
CA ASN A 262 10.20 10.54 5.97
C ASN A 262 11.15 9.54 6.64
N ASP A 263 12.39 9.96 6.87
CA ASP A 263 13.28 9.21 7.76
C ASP A 263 13.05 9.70 9.20
N LEU A 264 12.54 8.80 10.04
CA LEU A 264 12.29 9.05 11.46
C LEU A 264 13.52 8.73 12.33
N GLY A 265 14.66 8.38 11.72
CA GLY A 265 15.96 8.28 12.38
C GLY A 265 16.66 6.95 12.20
N GLY A 266 17.98 7.02 12.01
CA GLY A 266 18.86 5.86 11.92
C GLY A 266 18.77 5.09 10.61
N SER A 267 18.02 5.59 9.62
CA SER A 267 17.96 4.95 8.31
C SER A 267 19.16 5.35 7.44
N VAL A 268 19.61 4.44 6.57
CA VAL A 268 20.73 4.66 5.67
C VAL A 268 20.27 4.35 4.26
N PHE A 269 20.47 5.30 3.34
CA PHE A 269 20.15 5.16 1.91
C PHE A 269 21.47 5.16 1.13
N ARG A 270 21.73 4.09 0.37
CA ARG A 270 22.98 3.88 -0.39
C ARG A 270 22.72 3.67 -1.87
#